data_AF-A0A4Z2GWS9-F1
#
_entry.id   AF-A0A4Z2GWS9-F1
#
_cell.length_a   1.000
_cell.length_b   1.000
_cell.length_c   1.000
_cell.angle_alpha   90.00
_cell.angle_beta   90.00
_cell.angle_gamma   90.00
#
_symmetry.space_group_name_H-M   'P 1'
#
loop_
_entity.id
_entity.type
_entity.pdbx_description
1 polymer ?
#
loop_
_entity_poly.entity_id
_entity_poly.type
_entity_poly.pdbx_seq_one_letter_code
_entity_poly.pdbx_strand_id
1 'polypeptide(L)'
;MEASSQSRDGGGLCNKPRASQYSKETQDLLRSMMKQSRFTNRQRKQINECLKRDLEKEKRKLQNILATGEEEPKVYRRVPARPNPEAAERKDRYQEVLEEIQERRQFLADMSSLGQEKQYLSIINTQISQRVRELQVLDKTRSPQNKAISPERKGETTEKTALKETEGRVTG
;
A
#
# COMPACT_ATOMS: atom_id res chain seq x y z
N MET A 1 73.82 14.18 5.67
CA MET A 1 72.77 14.83 6.46
C MET A 1 71.46 14.21 6.01
N GLU A 2 70.92 13.30 6.83
CA GLU A 2 69.58 12.73 6.64
C GLU A 2 68.50 13.77 6.90
N ALA A 3 67.43 13.75 6.12
CA ALA A 3 66.13 14.24 6.54
C ALA A 3 65.04 13.36 5.89
N SER A 4 64.79 12.24 6.56
CA SER A 4 63.56 11.45 6.45
C SER A 4 62.35 12.36 6.66
N SER A 5 61.44 12.42 5.68
CA SER A 5 60.15 13.08 5.82
C SER A 5 59.05 12.05 5.60
N GLN A 6 58.62 11.45 6.72
CA GLN A 6 57.43 10.62 6.83
C GLN A 6 56.20 11.43 6.40
N SER A 7 55.57 11.03 5.29
CA SER A 7 54.19 11.37 5.00
C SER A 7 53.30 10.66 6.02
N ARG A 8 52.74 11.39 6.98
CA ARG A 8 51.78 10.87 7.95
C ARG A 8 50.40 10.81 7.31
N ASP A 9 49.83 9.61 7.35
CA ASP A 9 48.46 9.32 6.98
C ASP A 9 47.48 10.28 7.68
N GLY A 10 46.75 11.05 6.87
CA GLY A 10 45.64 11.89 7.31
C GLY A 10 44.44 11.03 7.68
N GLY A 11 44.50 10.40 8.86
CA GLY A 11 43.35 9.75 9.48
C GLY A 11 42.24 10.77 9.71
N GLY A 12 41.14 10.66 8.96
CA GLY A 12 39.95 11.47 9.15
C GLY A 12 39.39 11.28 10.56
N LEU A 13 39.57 12.28 11.42
CA LEU A 13 38.86 12.41 12.69
C LEU A 13 37.36 12.49 12.38
N CYS A 14 36.68 11.35 12.43
CA CYS A 14 35.23 11.35 12.59
C CYS A 14 34.93 11.95 13.96
N ASN A 15 34.77 13.27 13.99
CA ASN A 15 34.19 14.01 15.10
C ASN A 15 32.74 13.52 15.27
N LYS A 16 32.56 12.43 16.01
CA LYS A 16 31.25 12.06 16.55
C LYS A 16 31.02 13.01 17.72
N PRO A 17 30.17 14.04 17.63
CA PRO A 17 29.87 14.85 18.81
C PRO A 17 29.37 13.89 19.89
N ARG A 18 29.82 14.10 21.14
CA ARG A 18 29.27 13.44 22.33
C ARG A 18 27.76 13.36 22.16
N ALA A 19 27.17 12.19 22.42
CA ALA A 19 25.72 12.04 22.47
C ALA A 19 25.17 13.18 23.34
N SER A 20 24.59 14.18 22.68
CA SER A 20 24.07 15.36 23.35
C SER A 20 23.04 14.84 24.33
N GLN A 21 23.27 15.09 25.62
CA GLN A 21 22.34 14.69 26.67
C GLN A 21 21.14 15.62 26.60
N TYR A 22 20.32 15.43 25.58
CA TYR A 22 19.04 16.11 25.44
C TYR A 22 18.13 15.66 26.57
N SER A 23 17.46 16.62 27.22
CA SER A 23 16.39 16.33 28.19
C SER A 23 15.34 15.43 27.55
N LYS A 24 14.66 14.60 28.36
CA LYS A 24 13.63 13.67 27.89
C LYS A 24 12.55 14.38 27.07
N GLU A 25 12.14 15.58 27.49
CA GLU A 25 11.21 16.44 26.76
C GLU A 25 11.73 16.83 25.37
N THR A 26 13.02 17.17 25.25
CA THR A 26 13.65 17.51 23.97
C THR A 26 13.77 16.29 23.06
N GLN A 27 14.04 15.11 23.62
CA GLN A 27 14.07 13.85 22.87
C GLN A 27 12.68 13.47 22.35
N ASP A 28 11.64 13.67 23.16
CA ASP A 28 10.25 13.38 22.78
C ASP A 28 9.73 14.36 21.73
N LEU A 29 10.11 15.64 21.83
CA LEU A 29 9.85 16.62 20.79
C LEU A 29 10.53 16.23 19.48
N LEU A 30 11.82 15.91 19.50
CA LEU A 30 12.56 15.50 18.30
C LEU A 30 11.94 14.25 17.67
N ARG A 31 11.54 13.27 18.49
CA ARG A 31 10.83 12.07 18.03
C ARG A 31 9.49 12.42 17.38
N SER A 32 8.73 13.34 17.97
CA SER A 32 7.45 13.82 17.42
C SER A 32 7.66 14.55 16.10
N MET A 33 8.67 15.41 16.01
CA MET A 33 9.04 16.09 14.77
C MET A 33 9.51 15.12 13.69
N MET A 34 10.30 14.10 14.02
CA MET A 34 10.73 13.07 13.07
C MET A 34 9.56 12.22 12.58
N LYS A 35 8.61 11.87 13.46
CA LYS A 35 7.37 11.16 13.08
C LYS A 35 6.49 12.03 12.16
N GLN A 36 6.26 13.29 12.52
CA GLN A 36 5.47 14.23 11.74
C GLN A 36 6.13 14.54 10.38
N SER A 37 7.46 14.64 10.34
CA SER A 37 8.23 14.83 9.10
C SER A 37 8.04 13.67 8.12
N ARG A 38 7.91 12.43 8.58
CA ARG A 38 7.60 11.29 7.69
C ARG A 38 6.25 11.45 7.01
N PHE A 39 5.24 11.93 7.74
CA PHE A 39 3.92 12.18 7.19
C PHE A 39 3.96 13.29 6.14
N THR A 40 4.59 14.42 6.44
CA THR A 40 4.72 15.54 5.50
C THR A 40 5.53 15.15 4.25
N ASN A 41 6.56 14.33 4.42
CA ASN A 41 7.36 13.82 3.30
C ASN A 41 6.58 12.83 2.44
N ARG A 42 5.71 11.99 3.01
CA ARG A 42 4.83 11.10 2.24
C ARG A 42 3.83 11.91 1.41
N GLN A 43 3.17 12.89 2.01
CA GLN A 43 2.26 13.80 1.30
C GLN A 43 2.98 14.56 0.17
N ARG A 44 4.16 15.12 0.45
CA ARG A 44 4.98 15.79 -0.57
C ARG A 44 5.40 14.86 -1.72
N LYS A 45 5.76 13.61 -1.41
CA LYS A 45 6.09 12.61 -2.44
C LYS A 45 4.87 12.31 -3.32
N GLN A 46 3.70 12.07 -2.74
CA GLN A 46 2.48 11.82 -3.51
C GLN A 46 2.15 13.00 -4.45
N ILE A 47 2.18 14.23 -3.95
CA ILE A 47 1.94 15.42 -4.77
C ILE A 47 2.95 15.52 -5.92
N ASN A 48 4.25 15.36 -5.62
CA ASN A 48 5.28 15.41 -6.65
C ASN A 48 5.14 14.30 -7.69
N GLU A 49 4.78 13.08 -7.29
CA GLU A 49 4.58 11.97 -8.22
C GLU A 49 3.33 12.18 -9.11
N CYS A 50 2.25 12.77 -8.58
CA CYS A 50 1.11 13.18 -9.39
C CYS A 50 1.51 14.27 -10.41
N LEU A 51 2.20 15.32 -9.96
CA LEU A 51 2.64 16.41 -10.83
C LEU A 51 3.60 15.94 -11.94
N LYS A 52 4.54 15.03 -11.64
CA LYS A 52 5.44 14.45 -12.65
C LYS A 52 4.69 13.68 -13.71
N ARG A 53 3.71 12.85 -13.33
CA ARG A 53 2.90 12.07 -14.29
C ARG A 53 2.13 12.96 -15.25
N ASP A 54 1.60 14.08 -14.78
CA ASP A 54 0.88 15.01 -15.64
C ASP A 54 1.83 15.82 -16.53
N LEU A 55 3.00 16.20 -16.02
CA LEU A 55 4.04 16.88 -16.79
C LEU A 55 4.62 15.99 -17.91
N GLU A 56 4.73 14.68 -17.67
CA GLU A 56 5.17 13.71 -18.68
C GLU A 56 4.15 13.54 -19.81
N LYS A 57 2.84 13.56 -19.49
CA LYS A 57 1.77 13.56 -20.51
C LYS A 57 1.82 14.82 -21.37
N GLU A 58 1.94 16.00 -20.76
CA GLU A 58 2.02 17.27 -21.50
C GLU A 58 3.29 17.35 -22.33
N LYS A 59 4.44 16.88 -21.81
CA LYS A 59 5.67 16.79 -22.59
C LYS A 59 5.49 15.91 -23.83
N ARG A 60 4.84 14.76 -23.69
CA ARG A 60 4.56 13.85 -24.81
C ARG A 60 3.61 14.47 -25.82
N LYS A 61 2.57 15.18 -25.35
CA LYS A 61 1.63 15.91 -26.19
C LYS A 61 2.34 16.96 -27.05
N LEU A 62 3.17 17.79 -26.41
CA LEU A 62 3.95 18.81 -27.10
C LEU A 62 4.95 18.21 -28.09
N GLN A 63 5.61 17.10 -27.72
CA GLN A 63 6.50 16.38 -28.62
C GLN A 63 5.79 15.90 -29.89
N ASN A 64 4.58 15.36 -29.77
CA ASN A 64 3.78 14.93 -30.91
C ASN A 64 3.36 16.11 -31.81
N ILE A 65 2.95 17.24 -31.21
CA ILE A 65 2.59 18.45 -31.95
C ILE A 65 3.79 18.98 -32.73
N LEU A 66 4.97 19.03 -32.10
CA LEU A 66 6.18 19.55 -32.75
C LEU A 66 6.73 18.61 -33.83
N ALA A 67 6.62 17.30 -33.63
CA ALA A 67 7.13 16.31 -34.58
C ALA A 67 6.21 16.10 -35.79
N THR A 68 4.90 16.09 -35.57
CA THR A 68 3.92 15.63 -36.58
C THR A 68 2.95 16.73 -37.00
N GLY A 69 2.90 17.87 -36.31
CA GLY A 69 1.99 18.99 -36.60
C GLY A 69 0.52 18.74 -36.23
N GLU A 70 0.20 17.53 -35.75
CA GLU A 70 -1.13 17.11 -35.37
C GLU A 70 -1.14 16.76 -33.88
N GLU A 71 -2.01 17.42 -33.11
CA GLU A 71 -2.46 16.86 -31.83
C GLU A 71 -3.13 15.52 -32.16
N GLU A 72 -2.79 14.43 -31.44
CA GLU A 72 -3.29 13.08 -31.74
C GLU A 72 -4.76 13.17 -32.22
N PRO A 73 -5.12 12.57 -33.38
CA PRO A 73 -6.52 12.48 -33.72
C PRO A 73 -7.19 11.83 -32.52
N LYS A 74 -8.27 12.45 -32.01
CA LYS A 74 -9.24 11.74 -31.18
C LYS A 74 -9.77 10.62 -32.04
N VAL A 75 -9.02 9.53 -32.14
CA VAL A 75 -9.50 8.32 -32.74
C VAL A 75 -10.64 7.97 -31.80
N TYR A 76 -11.86 8.07 -32.29
CA TYR A 76 -12.93 7.17 -31.89
C TYR A 76 -12.50 5.74 -32.29
N ARG A 77 -11.31 5.29 -31.88
CA ARG A 77 -11.03 3.88 -31.67
C ARG A 77 -12.10 3.48 -30.70
N ARG A 78 -12.87 2.43 -31.03
CA ARG A 78 -13.68 1.73 -30.04
C ARG A 78 -12.87 1.67 -28.76
N VAL A 79 -13.30 2.44 -27.78
CA VAL A 79 -12.54 2.72 -26.57
C VAL A 79 -12.29 1.35 -25.94
N PRO A 80 -11.05 0.81 -25.88
CA PRO A 80 -10.79 -0.16 -24.83
C PRO A 80 -11.05 0.63 -23.56
N ALA A 81 -12.07 0.22 -22.82
CA ALA A 81 -12.60 0.90 -21.65
C ALA A 81 -11.44 1.57 -20.89
N ARG A 82 -11.48 2.91 -20.80
CA ARG A 82 -10.54 3.67 -19.97
C ARG A 82 -10.39 2.90 -18.65
N PRO A 83 -9.18 2.56 -18.18
CA PRO A 83 -9.03 2.07 -16.82
C PRO A 83 -9.68 3.12 -15.93
N ASN A 84 -10.80 2.78 -15.31
CA ASN A 84 -11.60 3.72 -14.54
C ASN A 84 -10.66 4.40 -13.52
N PRO A 85 -10.39 5.72 -13.60
CA PRO A 85 -9.49 6.39 -12.66
C PRO A 85 -9.99 6.22 -11.22
N GLU A 86 -11.31 6.12 -11.04
CA GLU A 86 -11.96 5.79 -9.77
C GLU A 86 -11.56 4.40 -9.24
N ALA A 87 -11.31 3.42 -10.12
CA ALA A 87 -10.86 2.08 -9.71
C ALA A 87 -9.37 2.07 -9.31
N ALA A 88 -8.55 2.94 -9.91
CA ALA A 88 -7.17 3.13 -9.50
C ALA A 88 -7.09 3.84 -8.14
N GLU A 89 -7.89 4.90 -7.95
CA GLU A 89 -8.00 5.63 -6.68
C GLU A 89 -8.57 4.75 -5.56
N ARG A 90 -9.57 3.89 -5.84
CA ARG A 90 -10.11 2.93 -4.86
C ARG A 90 -9.07 1.90 -4.41
N LYS A 91 -8.19 1.43 -5.31
CA LYS A 91 -7.09 0.53 -4.95
C LYS A 91 -6.08 1.22 -4.03
N ASP A 92 -5.75 2.47 -4.31
CA ASP A 92 -4.84 3.27 -3.51
C ASP A 92 -5.40 3.48 -2.08
N ARG A 93 -6.69 3.81 -1.97
CA ARG A 93 -7.37 3.91 -0.66
C ARG A 93 -7.47 2.59 0.10
N TYR A 94 -7.73 1.48 -0.59
CA TYR A 94 -7.74 0.15 0.03
C TYR A 94 -6.36 -0.21 0.61
N GLN A 95 -5.30 0.12 -0.14
CA GLN A 95 -3.93 -0.10 0.28
C GLN A 95 -3.56 0.78 1.50
N GLU A 96 -3.96 2.04 1.50
CA GLU A 96 -3.75 2.96 2.63
C GLU A 96 -4.35 2.42 3.93
N VAL A 97 -5.60 1.93 3.90
CA VAL A 97 -6.27 1.37 5.08
C VAL A 97 -5.55 0.12 5.62
N LEU A 98 -4.96 -0.70 4.75
CA LEU A 98 -4.12 -1.84 5.17
C LEU A 98 -2.87 -1.37 5.90
N GLU A 99 -2.19 -0.36 5.38
CA GLU A 99 -1.00 0.21 5.99
C GLU A 99 -1.31 0.80 7.38
N GLU A 100 -2.43 1.50 7.51
CA GLU A 100 -2.86 2.03 8.81
C GLU A 100 -3.16 0.92 9.82
N ILE A 101 -3.82 -0.17 9.42
CA ILE A 101 -4.04 -1.32 10.31
C ILE A 101 -2.69 -1.90 10.76
N GLN A 102 -1.75 -2.06 9.83
CA GLN A 102 -0.43 -2.58 10.14
C GLN A 102 0.33 -1.66 11.11
N GLU A 103 0.29 -0.35 10.88
CA GLU A 103 0.92 0.65 11.77
C GLU A 103 0.36 0.57 13.19
N ARG A 104 -0.96 0.43 13.35
CA ARG A 104 -1.58 0.31 14.68
C ARG A 104 -1.20 -0.97 15.40
N ARG A 105 -1.07 -2.09 14.67
CA ARG A 105 -0.56 -3.35 15.23
C ARG A 105 0.90 -3.21 15.67
N GLN A 106 1.72 -2.55 14.84
CA GLN A 106 3.12 -2.30 15.18
C GLN A 106 3.25 -1.38 16.39
N PHE A 107 2.41 -0.35 16.49
CA PHE A 107 2.37 0.52 17.65
C PHE A 107 2.09 -0.25 18.94
N LEU A 108 1.15 -1.20 18.94
CA LEU A 108 0.92 -2.05 20.11
C LEU A 108 2.14 -2.92 20.44
N ALA A 109 2.83 -3.48 19.44
CA ALA A 109 4.05 -4.26 19.67
C ALA A 109 5.18 -3.40 20.29
N ASP A 110 5.34 -2.17 19.82
CA ASP A 110 6.30 -1.21 20.37
C ASP A 110 5.94 -0.84 21.83
N MET A 111 4.66 -0.63 22.13
CA MET A 111 4.19 -0.35 23.50
C MET A 111 4.25 -1.58 24.41
N SER A 112 4.11 -2.78 23.87
CA SER A 112 4.28 -4.04 24.59
C SER A 112 5.72 -4.25 25.03
N SER A 113 6.68 -3.89 24.15
CA SER A 113 8.11 -3.88 24.48
C SER A 113 8.45 -2.92 25.63
N LEU A 114 7.64 -1.87 25.82
CA LEU A 114 7.73 -0.92 26.93
C LEU A 114 6.88 -1.31 28.15
N GLY A 115 6.13 -2.41 28.09
CA GLY A 115 5.23 -2.88 29.14
C GLY A 115 3.95 -2.05 29.31
N GLN A 116 3.69 -1.09 28.43
CA GLN A 116 2.57 -0.14 28.52
C GLN A 116 1.39 -0.48 27.59
N GLU A 117 1.41 -1.63 26.92
CA GLU A 117 0.38 -2.06 25.96
C GLU A 117 -1.05 -1.94 26.51
N LYS A 118 -1.27 -2.33 27.77
CA LYS A 118 -2.60 -2.33 28.41
C LYS A 118 -3.27 -0.96 28.41
N GLN A 119 -2.51 0.13 28.43
CA GLN A 119 -3.03 1.50 28.42
C GLN A 119 -3.64 1.87 27.07
N TYR A 120 -3.13 1.27 25.99
CA TYR A 120 -3.50 1.64 24.62
C TYR A 120 -4.36 0.58 23.93
N LEU A 121 -4.37 -0.65 24.44
CA LEU A 121 -5.03 -1.81 23.83
C LEU A 121 -6.49 -1.55 23.46
N SER A 122 -7.29 -0.97 24.37
CA SER A 122 -8.71 -0.67 24.12
C SER A 122 -8.92 0.33 22.97
N ILE A 123 -8.16 1.42 22.99
CA ILE A 123 -8.26 2.50 22.00
C ILE A 123 -7.80 2.00 20.63
N ILE A 124 -6.65 1.31 20.60
CA ILE A 124 -6.07 0.81 19.35
C ILE A 124 -6.95 -0.30 18.75
N ASN A 125 -7.47 -1.23 19.55
CA ASN A 125 -8.38 -2.27 19.04
C ASN A 125 -9.65 -1.67 18.45
N THR A 126 -10.17 -0.60 19.04
CA THR A 126 -11.32 0.13 18.49
C THR A 126 -10.99 0.73 17.13
N GLN A 127 -9.81 1.34 16.98
CA GLN A 127 -9.35 1.92 15.71
C GLN A 127 -9.07 0.86 14.65
N ILE A 128 -8.40 -0.25 15.01
CA ILE A 128 -8.19 -1.39 14.11
C ILE A 128 -9.55 -1.91 13.64
N SER A 129 -10.52 -2.08 14.54
CA SER A 129 -11.87 -2.53 14.19
C SER A 129 -12.57 -1.56 13.24
N GLN A 130 -12.41 -0.25 13.44
CA GLN A 130 -12.96 0.76 12.53
C GLN A 130 -12.35 0.67 11.13
N ARG A 131 -11.02 0.55 11.03
CA ARG A 131 -10.32 0.42 9.75
C ARG A 131 -10.60 -0.90 9.04
N VAL A 132 -10.76 -2.00 9.78
CA VAL A 132 -11.21 -3.29 9.22
C VAL A 132 -12.61 -3.17 8.63
N ARG A 133 -13.53 -2.46 9.28
CA ARG A 133 -14.87 -2.20 8.71
C ARG A 133 -14.80 -1.33 7.45
N GLU A 134 -13.97 -0.29 7.44
CA GLU A 134 -13.72 0.51 6.24
C GLU A 134 -13.20 -0.35 5.09
N LEU A 135 -12.24 -1.22 5.36
CA LEU A 135 -11.68 -2.16 4.39
C LEU A 135 -12.75 -3.09 3.80
N GLN A 136 -13.64 -3.62 4.65
CA GLN A 136 -14.77 -4.45 4.20
C GLN A 136 -15.75 -3.69 3.33
N VAL A 137 -16.01 -2.42 3.61
CA VAL A 137 -16.88 -1.58 2.77
C VAL A 137 -16.24 -1.38 1.40
N LEU A 138 -14.94 -1.05 1.36
CA LEU A 138 -14.21 -0.91 0.10
C LEU A 138 -14.23 -2.22 -0.71
N ASP A 139 -14.06 -3.39 -0.08
CA ASP A 139 -14.11 -4.68 -0.77
C ASP A 139 -15.53 -5.08 -1.24
N LYS A 140 -16.56 -4.79 -0.44
CA LYS A 140 -17.97 -4.97 -0.84
C LYS A 140 -18.34 -4.11 -2.04
N THR A 141 -17.78 -2.90 -2.17
CA THR A 141 -17.99 -2.06 -3.37
C THR A 141 -17.25 -2.57 -4.61
N ARG A 142 -16.21 -3.41 -4.44
CA ARG A 142 -15.42 -4.04 -5.51
C ARG A 142 -16.07 -5.33 -6.04
N SER A 143 -16.72 -6.11 -5.17
CA SER A 143 -17.33 -7.40 -5.52
C SER A 143 -18.42 -7.34 -6.61
N PRO A 144 -19.37 -6.37 -6.63
CA PRO A 144 -20.39 -6.31 -7.67
C PRO A 144 -19.85 -5.85 -9.04
N GLN A 145 -18.74 -5.11 -9.10
CA GLN A 145 -18.13 -4.68 -10.37
C GLN A 145 -17.29 -5.78 -11.05
N ASN A 146 -16.73 -6.74 -10.30
CA ASN A 146 -15.92 -7.83 -10.86
C ASN A 146 -16.73 -9.09 -11.25
N LYS A 147 -18.02 -9.17 -10.90
CA LYS A 147 -18.89 -10.32 -11.27
C LYS A 147 -19.38 -10.30 -12.73
N ALA A 148 -19.14 -9.24 -13.49
CA ALA A 148 -19.65 -9.10 -14.86
C ALA A 148 -18.68 -9.58 -15.97
N ILE A 149 -17.47 -10.05 -15.65
CA ILE A 149 -16.47 -10.43 -16.65
C ILE A 149 -15.79 -11.75 -16.26
N SER A 150 -16.45 -12.88 -16.54
CA SER A 150 -15.85 -14.06 -17.21
C SER A 150 -16.85 -15.23 -17.26
N PRO A 151 -16.84 -16.04 -18.35
CA PRO A 151 -17.92 -16.95 -18.72
C PRO A 151 -17.84 -18.28 -17.96
N GLU A 152 -18.98 -18.70 -17.45
CA GLU A 152 -19.20 -20.00 -16.83
C GLU A 152 -19.14 -21.09 -17.91
N ARG A 153 -18.04 -21.85 -17.99
CA ARG A 153 -18.09 -23.19 -18.59
C ARG A 153 -18.85 -24.08 -17.61
N LYS A 154 -20.10 -24.40 -17.92
CA LYS A 154 -20.85 -25.39 -17.15
C LYS A 154 -20.44 -26.79 -17.60
N GLY A 155 -19.68 -27.47 -16.75
CA GLY A 155 -19.62 -28.93 -16.73
C GLY A 155 -20.82 -29.46 -15.95
N GLU A 156 -21.71 -30.11 -16.69
CA GLU A 156 -22.23 -31.46 -16.45
C GLU A 156 -22.57 -31.88 -15.00
N THR A 157 -23.85 -32.09 -14.72
CA THR A 157 -24.35 -33.03 -13.69
C THR A 157 -25.87 -33.20 -13.77
N THR A 158 -26.33 -34.23 -14.47
CA THR A 158 -27.61 -34.93 -14.27
C THR A 158 -27.49 -36.26 -15.04
N GLU A 159 -27.86 -37.44 -14.56
CA GLU A 159 -29.07 -37.79 -13.83
C GLU A 159 -28.88 -38.98 -12.88
N LYS A 160 -29.66 -38.96 -11.80
CA LYS A 160 -30.02 -40.11 -10.98
C LYS A 160 -31.31 -40.70 -11.53
N THR A 161 -31.36 -42.01 -11.77
CA THR A 161 -32.53 -42.91 -11.71
C THR A 161 -31.95 -44.33 -11.68
N ALA A 162 -32.42 -45.35 -10.96
CA ALA A 162 -33.73 -45.64 -10.44
C ALA A 162 -33.64 -46.55 -9.18
N LEU A 163 -34.67 -46.44 -8.34
CA LEU A 163 -35.03 -47.38 -7.27
C LEU A 163 -35.63 -48.65 -7.88
N LYS A 164 -35.34 -49.83 -7.30
CA LYS A 164 -36.33 -50.67 -6.58
C LYS A 164 -35.80 -52.07 -6.31
N GLU A 165 -35.90 -52.45 -5.03
CA GLU A 165 -36.49 -53.68 -4.50
C GLU A 165 -36.27 -55.00 -5.28
N THR A 166 -35.67 -55.99 -4.63
CA THR A 166 -36.36 -57.27 -4.39
C THR A 166 -35.82 -57.94 -3.14
N GLU A 167 -36.74 -58.63 -2.49
CA GLU A 167 -36.72 -59.16 -1.14
C GLU A 167 -35.88 -60.43 -1.02
N GLY A 168 -35.53 -60.78 0.23
CA GLY A 168 -34.68 -61.91 0.55
C GLY A 168 -35.29 -63.30 0.35
N ARG A 169 -34.40 -64.29 0.39
CA ARG A 169 -34.68 -65.71 0.66
C ARG A 169 -33.32 -66.33 1.08
N VAL A 170 -33.09 -66.57 2.38
CA VAL A 170 -33.35 -67.84 3.11
C VAL A 170 -32.44 -69.00 2.66
N THR A 171 -31.50 -69.32 3.56
CA THR A 171 -30.92 -70.62 3.98
C THR A 171 -30.39 -71.63 2.96
N GLY A 172 -29.21 -72.18 3.27
CA GLY A 172 -28.74 -73.48 2.78
C GLY A 172 -27.25 -73.51 2.58
#